data_AF-A0A8X6RCZ6-F1
#
_entry.id   AF-A0A8X6RCZ6-F1
#
_cell.length_a   1.000
_cell.length_b   1.000
_cell.length_c   1.000
_cell.angle_alpha   90.00
_cell.angle_beta   90.00
_cell.angle_gamma   90.00
#
_symmetry.space_group_name_H-M   'P 1'
#
loop_
_entity.id
_entity.type
_entity.pdbx_description
1 polymer ?
#
loop_
_entity_poly.entity_id
_entity_poly.type
_entity_poly.pdbx_seq_one_letter_code
_entity_poly.pdbx_strand_id
1 'polypeptide(L)'
;MAYLGKGRREDLFVLATELNLEFDKSMTIATLKDLIIGSENYGEELTKNIHSTIVEDRKAKEKKQEEQKERLRIEEQEEKLHIGEQKDKLRIEEREEKLRIEQLRLDEQKRKDEFELEKLRIQTQSKLGADTSKESDTKLLVKEVSKYMHRFDLKEDISLYLKLFEHQAHRLNINQENWVSLLLHLLPPEVSHIIAR
;
A
#
# COMPACT_ATOMS: atom_id res chain seq x y z
N MET A 1 9.24 62.06 50.46
CA MET A 1 10.27 62.04 49.38
C MET A 1 10.86 60.65 49.03
N ALA A 2 10.63 59.57 49.78
CA ALA A 2 11.25 58.25 49.50
C ALA A 2 10.70 57.49 48.27
N TYR A 3 9.52 57.86 47.75
CA TYR A 3 8.82 57.11 46.69
C TYR A 3 9.49 57.25 45.31
N LEU A 4 10.06 58.42 45.00
CA LEU A 4 10.88 58.62 43.80
C LEU A 4 12.23 57.88 43.92
N GLY A 5 12.68 57.59 45.15
CA GLY A 5 13.93 56.89 45.44
C GLY A 5 14.09 55.57 44.69
N LYS A 6 12.99 54.82 44.52
CA LYS A 6 12.94 53.51 43.87
C LYS A 6 12.45 53.55 42.40
N GLY A 7 12.13 54.73 41.88
CA GLY A 7 11.58 54.90 40.52
C GLY A 7 12.62 54.66 39.44
N ARG A 8 12.20 54.03 38.32
CA ARG A 8 13.04 53.88 37.13
C ARG A 8 13.19 55.23 36.43
N ARG A 9 14.25 55.38 35.64
CA ARG A 9 14.48 56.60 34.86
C ARG A 9 13.34 56.88 33.89
N GLU A 10 12.76 55.85 33.26
CA GLU A 10 11.62 56.03 32.35
C GLU A 10 10.37 56.54 33.10
N ASP A 11 10.08 55.97 34.27
CA ASP A 11 8.92 56.36 35.10
C ASP A 11 9.02 57.84 35.53
N LEU A 12 10.24 58.30 35.84
CA LEU A 12 10.52 59.69 36.21
C LEU A 12 10.45 60.67 35.02
N PHE A 13 10.78 60.23 33.81
CA PHE A 13 10.60 61.05 32.61
C PHE A 13 9.14 61.26 32.27
N VAL A 14 8.33 60.20 32.36
CA VAL A 14 6.87 60.32 32.16
C VAL A 14 6.29 61.25 33.23
N LEU A 15 6.71 61.08 34.48
CA LEU A 15 6.28 61.96 35.58
C LEU A 15 6.66 63.44 35.34
N ALA A 16 7.89 63.74 34.95
CA ALA A 16 8.32 65.10 34.67
C ALA A 16 7.55 65.71 33.48
N THR A 17 7.18 64.88 32.49
CA THR A 17 6.34 65.30 31.36
C THR A 17 4.91 65.63 31.82
N GLU A 18 4.29 64.79 32.66
CA GLU A 18 2.95 65.03 33.22
C GLU A 18 2.89 66.28 34.11
N LEU A 19 4.00 66.61 34.77
CA LEU A 19 4.16 67.84 35.55
C LEU A 19 4.52 69.07 34.70
N ASN A 20 4.61 68.92 33.37
CA ASN A 20 5.02 69.96 32.42
C ASN A 20 6.37 70.61 32.76
N LEU A 21 7.34 69.81 33.22
CA LEU A 21 8.70 70.26 33.49
C LEU A 21 9.57 70.11 32.24
N GLU A 22 10.39 71.11 31.95
CA GLU A 22 11.44 70.98 30.94
C GLU A 22 12.62 70.21 31.52
N PHE A 23 12.95 69.08 30.92
CA PHE A 23 14.09 68.25 31.31
C PHE A 23 14.84 67.76 30.08
N ASP A 24 16.12 67.50 30.24
CA ASP A 24 16.93 66.87 29.19
C ASP A 24 16.93 65.34 29.38
N LYS A 25 16.79 64.60 28.28
CA LYS A 25 16.85 63.13 28.26
C LYS A 25 18.19 62.59 28.71
N SER A 26 19.25 63.41 28.76
CA SER A 26 20.56 63.03 29.33
C SER A 26 20.62 63.13 30.87
N MET A 27 19.70 63.88 31.51
CA MET A 27 19.71 64.12 32.96
C MET A 27 19.70 62.83 33.79
N THR A 28 20.52 62.79 34.84
CA THR A 28 20.55 61.65 35.76
C THR A 28 19.26 61.53 36.58
N ILE A 29 19.02 60.35 37.13
CA ILE A 29 17.88 60.10 38.04
C ILE A 29 17.90 61.09 39.23
N ALA A 30 19.07 61.43 39.76
CA ALA A 30 19.21 62.37 40.87
C ALA A 30 18.76 63.79 40.46
N THR A 31 19.30 64.30 39.34
CA THR A 31 18.96 65.63 38.83
C THR A 31 17.47 65.76 38.45
N LEU A 32 16.86 64.69 37.93
CA LEU A 32 15.41 64.66 37.65
C LEU A 32 14.56 64.72 38.92
N LYS A 33 14.98 64.03 39.98
CA LYS A 33 14.29 64.06 41.28
C LYS A 33 14.33 65.45 41.87
N ASP A 34 15.51 66.06 41.87
CA ASP A 34 15.70 67.41 42.42
C ASP A 34 14.88 68.45 41.64
N LEU A 35 14.79 68.32 40.32
CA LEU A 35 13.95 69.16 39.46
C LEU A 35 12.45 69.02 39.77
N ILE A 36 11.97 67.80 39.96
CA ILE A 36 10.56 67.52 40.29
C ILE A 36 10.20 68.08 41.67
N ILE A 37 11.05 67.83 42.67
CA ILE A 37 10.84 68.27 44.06
C ILE A 37 10.98 69.80 44.18
N GLY A 38 11.88 70.41 43.41
CA GLY A 38 12.12 71.85 43.41
C GLY A 38 11.12 72.67 42.59
N SER A 39 10.13 72.03 41.93
CA SER A 39 9.13 72.75 41.15
C SER A 39 8.15 73.52 42.04
N GLU A 40 7.77 74.74 41.62
CA GLU A 40 6.82 75.59 42.38
C GLU A 40 5.45 74.92 42.58
N ASN A 41 5.10 73.98 41.70
CA ASN A 41 3.83 73.25 41.72
C ASN A 41 3.94 71.85 42.35
N TYR A 42 5.00 71.57 43.10
CA TYR A 42 5.21 70.27 43.74
C TYR A 42 4.21 70.05 44.89
N GLY A 43 3.20 69.20 44.63
CA GLY A 43 2.37 68.59 45.68
C GLY A 43 2.83 67.16 45.95
N GLU A 44 3.24 66.83 47.18
CA GLU A 44 3.78 65.49 47.50
C GLU A 44 2.76 64.37 47.21
N GLU A 45 1.51 64.52 47.65
CA GLU A 45 0.46 63.51 47.42
C GLU A 45 0.04 63.42 45.94
N LEU A 46 -0.08 64.56 45.26
CA LEU A 46 -0.41 64.60 43.83
C LEU A 46 0.68 63.94 42.98
N THR A 47 1.94 64.29 43.21
CA THR A 47 3.10 63.73 42.50
C THR A 47 3.26 62.24 42.77
N LYS A 48 3.03 61.81 44.02
CA LYS A 48 3.06 60.40 44.41
C LYS A 48 1.95 59.59 43.74
N ASN A 49 0.75 60.13 43.63
CA ASN A 49 -0.36 59.47 42.92
C ASN A 49 -0.06 59.32 41.44
N ILE A 50 0.39 60.39 40.77
CA ILE A 50 0.78 60.34 39.35
C ILE A 50 1.89 59.30 39.13
N HIS A 51 2.93 59.31 39.98
CA HIS A 51 4.00 58.32 39.90
C HIS A 51 3.50 56.88 40.13
N SER A 52 2.56 56.66 41.07
CA SER A 52 1.97 55.33 41.30
C SER A 52 1.23 54.84 40.06
N THR A 53 0.39 55.68 39.46
CA THR A 53 -0.34 55.36 38.23
C THR A 53 0.61 55.02 37.08
N ILE A 54 1.68 55.80 36.88
CA ILE A 54 2.69 55.52 35.85
C ILE A 54 3.35 54.14 36.06
N VAL A 55 3.73 53.84 37.30
CA VAL A 55 4.34 52.54 37.64
C VAL A 55 3.37 51.39 37.43
N GLU A 56 2.09 51.56 37.79
CA GLU A 56 1.03 50.59 37.57
C GLU A 56 0.78 50.35 36.07
N ASP A 57 0.67 51.42 35.29
CA ASP A 57 0.49 51.36 33.83
C ASP A 57 1.66 50.66 33.15
N ARG A 58 2.90 50.96 33.56
CA ARG A 58 4.09 50.27 33.03
C ARG A 58 4.03 48.78 33.34
N LYS A 59 3.73 48.40 34.58
CA LYS A 59 3.60 46.97 34.97
C LYS A 59 2.47 46.28 34.19
N ALA A 60 1.34 46.96 33.99
CA ALA A 60 0.23 46.43 33.21
C ALA A 60 0.62 46.22 31.73
N LYS A 61 1.38 47.16 31.15
CA LYS A 61 1.92 47.04 29.78
C LYS A 61 2.93 45.90 29.67
N GLU A 62 3.87 45.80 30.61
CA GLU A 62 4.85 44.70 30.67
C GLU A 62 4.15 43.35 30.77
N LYS A 63 3.15 43.22 31.65
CA LYS A 63 2.37 41.99 31.81
C LYS A 63 1.60 41.62 30.54
N LYS A 64 0.90 42.58 29.92
CA LYS A 64 0.20 42.34 28.65
C LYS A 64 1.16 41.92 27.54
N GLN A 65 2.37 42.50 27.50
CA GLN A 65 3.38 42.15 26.52
C GLN A 65 3.93 40.73 26.75
N GLU A 66 4.13 40.34 28.01
CA GLU A 66 4.55 38.99 28.38
C GLU A 66 3.46 37.96 28.03
N GLU A 67 2.21 38.22 28.41
CA GLU A 67 1.05 37.39 28.04
C GLU A 67 0.91 37.25 26.52
N GLN A 68 1.14 38.32 25.75
CA GLN A 68 1.09 38.26 24.29
C GLN A 68 2.24 37.41 23.71
N LYS A 69 3.46 37.54 24.25
CA LYS A 69 4.60 36.71 23.85
C LYS A 69 4.37 35.23 24.18
N GLU A 70 3.77 34.94 25.33
CA GLU A 70 3.45 33.58 25.73
C GLU A 70 2.36 32.97 24.82
N ARG A 71 1.31 33.74 24.50
CA ARG A 71 0.29 33.32 23.53
C ARG A 71 0.87 32.98 22.16
N LEU A 72 1.75 33.83 21.63
CA LEU A 72 2.42 33.58 20.35
C LEU A 72 3.28 32.31 20.39
N ARG A 73 3.96 32.05 21.51
CA ARG A 73 4.74 30.81 21.69
C ARG A 73 3.86 29.56 21.70
N ILE A 74 2.72 29.63 22.37
CA ILE A 74 1.76 28.51 22.42
C ILE A 74 1.19 28.27 21.02
N GLU A 75 0.75 29.32 20.32
CA GLU A 75 0.22 29.23 18.96
C GLU A 75 1.25 28.65 17.98
N GLU A 76 2.50 29.09 18.03
CA GLU A 76 3.59 28.54 17.21
C GLU A 76 3.83 27.04 17.50
N GLN A 77 3.73 26.64 18.78
CA GLN A 77 3.88 25.24 19.17
C GLN A 77 2.71 24.38 18.69
N GLU A 78 1.48 24.89 18.81
CA GLU A 78 0.27 24.23 18.30
C GLU A 78 0.31 24.09 16.78
N GLU A 79 0.73 25.12 16.05
CA GLU A 79 0.88 25.07 14.60
C GLU A 79 1.92 24.01 14.17
N LYS A 80 3.06 23.95 14.86
CA LYS A 80 4.07 22.91 14.61
C LYS A 80 3.53 21.49 14.85
N LEU A 81 2.75 21.30 15.91
CA LEU A 81 2.09 20.02 16.20
C LEU A 81 1.09 19.67 15.10
N HIS A 82 0.25 20.63 14.70
CA HIS A 82 -0.75 20.44 13.65
C HIS A 82 -0.11 20.07 12.29
N ILE A 83 0.95 20.77 11.91
CA ILE A 83 1.73 20.45 10.69
C ILE A 83 2.34 19.04 10.79
N GLY A 84 2.84 18.66 11.97
CA GLY A 84 3.35 17.32 12.23
C GLY A 84 2.29 16.24 12.02
N GLU A 85 1.11 16.41 12.61
CA GLU A 85 -0.02 15.50 12.46
C GLU A 85 -0.51 15.38 11.01
N GLN A 86 -0.59 16.50 10.28
CA GLN A 86 -0.95 16.48 8.87
C GLN A 86 0.06 15.70 8.03
N LYS A 87 1.36 15.90 8.28
CA LYS A 87 2.42 15.15 7.58
C LYS A 87 2.33 13.66 7.88
N ASP A 88 2.10 13.27 9.12
CA ASP A 88 1.99 11.85 9.46
C ASP A 88 0.73 11.21 8.87
N LYS A 89 -0.40 11.92 8.80
CA LYS A 89 -1.59 11.47 8.06
C LYS A 89 -1.28 11.22 6.58
N LEU A 90 -0.63 12.17 5.90
CA LEU A 90 -0.24 12.02 4.50
C LEU A 90 0.70 10.82 4.29
N ARG A 91 1.64 10.59 5.21
CA ARG A 91 2.56 9.43 5.14
C ARG A 91 1.84 8.10 5.33
N ILE A 92 0.80 8.05 6.14
CA ILE A 92 -0.03 6.85 6.31
C ILE A 92 -0.83 6.60 5.04
N GLU A 93 -1.50 7.62 4.50
CA GLU A 93 -2.30 7.52 3.28
C GLU A 93 -1.45 7.06 2.08
N GLU A 94 -0.25 7.62 1.90
CA GLU A 94 0.68 7.21 0.85
C GLU A 94 1.10 5.73 0.97
N ARG A 95 1.27 5.23 2.21
CA ARG A 95 1.60 3.82 2.45
C ARG A 95 0.42 2.91 2.15
N GLU A 96 -0.79 3.31 2.53
CA GLU A 96 -2.01 2.55 2.23
C GLU A 96 -2.25 2.48 0.72
N GLU A 97 -2.06 3.58 -0.01
CA GLU A 97 -2.19 3.61 -1.46
C GLU A 97 -1.16 2.70 -2.13
N LYS A 98 0.10 2.74 -1.68
CA LYS A 98 1.15 1.81 -2.16
C LYS A 98 0.77 0.35 -1.96
N LEU A 99 0.22 -0.01 -0.80
CA LEU A 99 -0.25 -1.36 -0.53
C LEU A 99 -1.42 -1.76 -1.45
N ARG A 100 -2.37 -0.86 -1.69
CA ARG A 100 -3.48 -1.10 -2.63
C ARG A 100 -2.98 -1.35 -4.05
N ILE A 101 -2.04 -0.54 -4.53
CA ILE A 101 -1.44 -0.69 -5.86
C ILE A 101 -0.70 -2.04 -5.97
N GLU A 102 0.08 -2.40 -4.95
CA GLU A 102 0.80 -3.67 -4.95
C GLU A 102 -0.15 -4.87 -4.94
N GLN A 103 -1.25 -4.78 -4.18
CA GLN A 103 -2.27 -5.83 -4.14
C GLN A 103 -2.97 -6.01 -5.50
N LEU A 104 -3.30 -4.90 -6.18
CA LEU A 104 -3.83 -4.93 -7.55
C LEU A 104 -2.85 -5.57 -8.54
N ARG A 105 -1.55 -5.25 -8.44
CA ARG A 105 -0.53 -5.88 -9.29
C ARG A 105 -0.44 -7.38 -9.06
N LEU A 106 -0.46 -7.81 -7.80
CA LEU A 106 -0.43 -9.22 -7.45
C LEU A 106 -1.66 -9.95 -8.01
N ASP A 107 -2.85 -9.36 -7.90
CA ASP A 107 -4.07 -9.96 -8.43
C ASP A 107 -4.09 -9.97 -9.97
N GLU A 108 -3.56 -8.95 -10.64
CA GLU A 108 -3.34 -8.98 -12.08
C GLU A 108 -2.38 -10.09 -12.50
N GLN A 109 -1.29 -10.27 -11.75
CA GLN A 109 -0.33 -11.33 -12.01
C GLN A 109 -0.97 -12.71 -11.81
N LYS A 110 -1.70 -12.92 -10.71
CA LYS A 110 -2.45 -14.16 -10.48
C LYS A 110 -3.43 -14.45 -11.60
N ARG A 111 -4.19 -13.46 -12.06
CA ARG A 111 -5.09 -13.64 -13.22
C ARG A 111 -4.31 -14.06 -14.46
N LYS A 112 -3.15 -13.45 -14.74
CA LYS A 112 -2.30 -13.85 -15.88
C LYS A 112 -1.82 -15.30 -15.73
N ASP A 113 -1.33 -15.66 -14.56
CA ASP A 113 -0.87 -17.02 -14.26
C ASP A 113 -2.02 -18.05 -14.42
N GLU A 114 -3.23 -17.70 -13.96
CA GLU A 114 -4.45 -18.49 -14.15
C GLU A 114 -4.81 -18.66 -15.64
N PHE A 115 -4.74 -17.58 -16.42
CA PHE A 115 -4.97 -17.63 -17.87
C PHE A 115 -3.93 -18.50 -18.58
N GLU A 116 -2.66 -18.41 -18.21
CA GLU A 116 -1.60 -19.27 -18.76
C GLU A 116 -1.83 -20.74 -18.42
N LEU A 117 -2.24 -21.03 -17.18
CA LEU A 117 -2.57 -22.38 -16.75
C LEU A 117 -3.77 -22.96 -17.51
N GLU A 118 -4.83 -22.16 -17.73
CA GLU A 118 -5.99 -22.59 -18.51
C GLU A 118 -5.63 -22.81 -19.98
N LYS A 119 -4.77 -21.98 -20.56
CA LYS A 119 -4.25 -22.19 -21.92
C LYS A 119 -3.48 -23.51 -22.01
N LEU A 120 -2.62 -23.81 -21.03
CA LEU A 120 -1.88 -25.06 -20.96
C LEU A 120 -2.81 -26.27 -20.76
N ARG A 121 -3.87 -26.11 -19.96
CA ARG A 121 -4.93 -27.11 -19.76
C ARG A 121 -5.67 -27.40 -21.07
N ILE A 122 -6.08 -26.38 -21.81
CA ILE A 122 -6.74 -26.56 -23.12
C ILE A 122 -5.77 -27.19 -24.13
N GLN A 123 -4.50 -26.79 -24.13
CA GLN A 123 -3.49 -27.39 -25.00
C GLN A 123 -3.24 -28.87 -24.67
N THR A 124 -3.20 -29.24 -23.39
CA THR A 124 -3.07 -30.64 -22.98
C THR A 124 -4.34 -31.42 -23.26
N GLN A 125 -5.53 -30.87 -23.00
CA GLN A 125 -6.80 -31.52 -23.34
C GLN A 125 -7.01 -31.68 -24.83
N SER A 126 -6.56 -30.74 -25.67
CA SER A 126 -6.61 -30.91 -27.13
C SER A 126 -5.57 -31.92 -27.62
N LYS A 127 -4.37 -31.96 -27.05
CA LYS A 127 -3.40 -33.04 -27.32
C LYS A 127 -3.90 -34.41 -26.87
N LEU A 128 -4.58 -34.50 -25.72
CA LEU A 128 -5.15 -35.73 -25.17
C LEU A 128 -6.51 -36.09 -25.83
N GLY A 129 -7.23 -35.10 -26.35
CA GLY A 129 -8.51 -35.25 -27.06
C GLY A 129 -8.36 -35.43 -28.57
N ALA A 130 -7.13 -35.35 -29.11
CA ALA A 130 -6.83 -35.67 -30.50
C ALA A 130 -6.51 -37.16 -30.73
N ASP A 131 -6.29 -37.94 -29.66
CA ASP A 131 -6.19 -39.40 -29.74
C ASP A 131 -7.31 -40.02 -28.91
N THR A 132 -8.37 -40.38 -29.62
CA THR A 132 -9.28 -41.45 -29.25
C THR A 132 -8.51 -42.62 -28.64
N SER A 133 -8.56 -42.75 -27.31
CA SER A 133 -7.89 -43.80 -26.52
C SER A 133 -8.16 -45.23 -27.02
N LYS A 134 -9.17 -45.46 -27.86
CA LYS A 134 -9.44 -46.77 -28.48
C LYS A 134 -8.59 -47.05 -29.72
N GLU A 135 -8.13 -46.05 -30.46
CA GLU A 135 -7.40 -46.24 -31.73
C GLU A 135 -5.89 -46.44 -31.52
N SER A 136 -5.31 -45.82 -30.49
CA SER A 136 -3.92 -46.05 -30.07
C SER A 136 -3.74 -47.45 -29.46
N ASP A 137 -4.66 -47.85 -28.58
CA ASP A 137 -4.59 -49.14 -27.88
C ASP A 137 -4.82 -50.30 -28.85
N THR A 138 -5.78 -50.18 -29.77
CA THR A 138 -6.00 -51.19 -30.82
C THR A 138 -4.81 -51.29 -31.77
N LYS A 139 -4.18 -50.18 -32.19
CA LYS A 139 -2.96 -50.23 -33.02
C LYS A 139 -1.78 -50.91 -32.32
N LEU A 140 -1.61 -50.71 -31.02
CA LEU A 140 -0.57 -51.39 -30.24
C LEU A 140 -0.85 -52.90 -30.16
N LEU A 141 -2.09 -53.28 -29.86
CA LEU A 141 -2.51 -54.68 -29.80
C LEU A 141 -2.40 -55.38 -31.17
N VAL A 142 -2.75 -54.72 -32.28
CA VAL A 142 -2.57 -55.26 -33.65
C VAL A 142 -1.09 -55.54 -33.92
N LYS A 143 -0.18 -54.62 -33.55
CA LYS A 143 1.26 -54.82 -33.74
C LYS A 143 1.80 -55.98 -32.91
N GLU A 144 1.28 -56.19 -31.71
CA GLU A 144 1.70 -57.28 -30.83
C GLU A 144 1.22 -58.64 -31.34
N VAL A 145 -0.06 -58.74 -31.72
CA VAL A 145 -0.65 -59.97 -32.29
C VAL A 145 -0.04 -60.29 -33.66
N SER A 146 0.22 -59.28 -34.49
CA SER A 146 0.84 -59.46 -35.81
C SER A 146 2.25 -60.06 -35.76
N LYS A 147 2.96 -60.00 -34.62
CA LYS A 147 4.26 -60.68 -34.47
C LYS A 147 4.14 -62.20 -34.40
N TYR A 148 3.00 -62.70 -33.92
CA TYR A 148 2.76 -64.11 -33.68
C TYR A 148 1.83 -64.74 -34.73
N MET A 149 1.27 -63.93 -35.62
CA MET A 149 0.38 -64.35 -36.69
C MET A 149 1.07 -64.19 -38.05
N HIS A 150 0.83 -65.14 -38.94
CA HIS A 150 1.22 -65.01 -40.35
C HIS A 150 0.15 -64.20 -41.10
N ARG A 151 0.53 -63.62 -42.25
CA ARG A 151 -0.43 -62.93 -43.12
C ARG A 151 -1.36 -63.97 -43.73
N PHE A 152 -2.66 -63.69 -43.67
CA PHE A 152 -3.68 -64.57 -44.23
C PHE A 152 -3.53 -64.69 -45.76
N ASP A 153 -3.43 -65.92 -46.26
CA ASP A 153 -3.51 -66.23 -47.69
C ASP A 153 -4.90 -66.78 -48.03
N LEU A 154 -5.47 -66.38 -49.16
CA LEU A 154 -6.79 -66.83 -49.64
C LEU A 154 -6.85 -68.35 -49.92
N LYS A 155 -5.68 -69.01 -49.96
CA LYS A 155 -5.55 -70.47 -50.11
C LYS A 155 -5.63 -71.22 -48.78
N GLU A 156 -5.52 -70.53 -47.64
CA GLU A 156 -5.60 -71.14 -46.31
C GLU A 156 -7.05 -71.22 -45.82
N ASP A 157 -7.36 -72.28 -45.07
CA ASP A 157 -8.66 -72.45 -44.45
C ASP A 157 -8.90 -71.35 -43.39
N ILE A 158 -9.88 -70.48 -43.63
CA ILE A 158 -10.28 -69.40 -42.70
C ILE A 158 -10.56 -69.96 -41.31
N SER A 159 -11.20 -71.13 -41.21
CA SER A 159 -11.49 -71.77 -39.92
C SER A 159 -10.23 -72.14 -39.14
N LEU A 160 -9.13 -72.48 -39.82
CA LEU A 160 -7.84 -72.78 -39.19
C LEU A 160 -7.16 -71.48 -38.73
N TYR A 161 -7.22 -70.43 -39.56
CA TYR A 161 -6.69 -69.11 -39.22
C TYR A 161 -7.39 -68.50 -38.00
N LEU A 162 -8.72 -68.59 -37.93
CA LEU A 162 -9.51 -68.08 -36.81
C LEU A 162 -9.23 -68.84 -35.51
N LYS A 163 -9.07 -70.17 -35.56
CA LYS A 163 -8.66 -70.96 -34.38
C LYS A 163 -7.26 -70.58 -33.90
N LEU A 164 -6.33 -70.33 -34.81
CA LEU A 164 -4.98 -69.88 -34.46
C LEU A 164 -5.02 -68.50 -33.79
N PHE A 165 -5.80 -67.57 -34.35
CA PHE A 165 -6.04 -66.25 -33.77
C PHE A 165 -6.65 -66.36 -32.36
N GLU A 166 -7.71 -67.16 -32.19
CA GLU A 166 -8.35 -67.38 -30.89
C GLU A 166 -7.35 -67.90 -29.85
N HIS A 167 -6.48 -68.84 -30.24
CA HIS A 167 -5.43 -69.31 -29.35
C HIS A 167 -4.41 -68.20 -29.00
N GLN A 168 -4.00 -67.37 -29.96
CA GLN A 168 -3.08 -66.26 -29.68
C GLN A 168 -3.72 -65.18 -28.81
N ALA A 169 -5.00 -64.85 -29.04
CA ALA A 169 -5.73 -63.87 -28.26
C ALA A 169 -5.90 -64.32 -26.80
N HIS A 170 -6.16 -65.61 -26.57
CA HIS A 170 -6.15 -66.19 -25.23
C HIS A 170 -4.76 -66.18 -24.59
N ARG A 171 -3.70 -66.54 -25.33
CA ARG A 171 -2.31 -66.51 -24.81
C ARG A 171 -1.87 -65.12 -24.39
N LEU A 172 -2.29 -64.09 -25.14
CA LEU A 172 -1.97 -62.69 -24.88
C LEU A 172 -2.96 -62.03 -23.90
N ASN A 173 -3.91 -62.79 -23.35
CA ASN A 173 -4.93 -62.33 -22.40
C ASN A 173 -5.68 -61.07 -22.87
N ILE A 174 -6.03 -61.04 -24.16
CA ILE A 174 -6.71 -59.90 -24.78
C ILE A 174 -8.21 -59.96 -24.46
N ASN A 175 -8.80 -58.84 -24.02
CA ASN A 175 -10.23 -58.74 -23.77
C ASN A 175 -11.05 -59.04 -25.05
N GLN A 176 -12.10 -59.86 -24.91
CA GLN A 176 -12.98 -60.28 -26.02
C GLN A 176 -13.59 -59.12 -26.80
N GLU A 177 -13.83 -57.98 -26.14
CA GLU A 177 -14.33 -56.73 -26.76
C GLU A 177 -13.43 -56.22 -27.89
N ASN A 178 -12.12 -56.51 -27.82
CA ASN A 178 -11.13 -56.08 -28.79
C ASN A 178 -10.84 -57.13 -29.88
N TRP A 179 -11.40 -58.33 -29.81
CA TRP A 179 -11.05 -59.41 -30.73
C TRP A 179 -11.51 -59.13 -32.16
N VAL A 180 -12.75 -58.65 -32.32
CA VAL A 180 -13.32 -58.35 -33.63
C VAL A 180 -12.58 -57.19 -34.28
N SER A 181 -12.25 -56.14 -33.51
CA SER A 181 -11.48 -55.00 -34.03
C SER A 181 -10.08 -55.44 -34.44
N LEU A 182 -9.38 -56.25 -33.64
CA LEU A 182 -8.06 -56.78 -33.99
C LEU A 182 -8.10 -57.65 -35.26
N LEU A 183 -9.09 -58.52 -35.36
CA LEU A 183 -9.25 -59.43 -36.50
C LEU A 183 -9.50 -58.66 -37.81
N LEU A 184 -10.32 -57.61 -37.77
CA LEU A 184 -10.58 -56.75 -38.92
C LEU A 184 -9.31 -56.04 -39.43
N HIS A 185 -8.37 -55.70 -38.54
CA HIS A 185 -7.10 -55.07 -38.94
C HIS A 185 -6.05 -56.07 -39.45
N LEU A 186 -6.16 -57.35 -39.09
CA LEU A 186 -5.21 -58.39 -39.48
C LEU A 186 -5.58 -59.05 -40.82
N LEU A 187 -6.86 -59.10 -41.14
CA LEU A 187 -7.35 -59.72 -42.38
C LEU A 187 -7.27 -58.75 -43.56
N PRO A 188 -6.97 -59.26 -44.78
CA PRO A 188 -7.10 -58.48 -46.00
C PRO A 188 -8.52 -57.90 -46.16
N PRO A 189 -8.65 -56.69 -46.73
CA PRO A 189 -9.92 -56.00 -46.85
C PRO A 189 -10.98 -56.84 -47.56
N GLU A 190 -10.60 -57.69 -48.52
CA GLU A 190 -11.46 -58.59 -49.27
C GLU A 190 -12.20 -59.60 -48.38
N VAL A 191 -11.59 -60.04 -47.28
CA VAL A 191 -12.17 -60.99 -46.32
C VAL A 191 -12.85 -60.25 -45.17
N SER A 192 -12.30 -59.12 -44.74
CA SER A 192 -12.88 -58.30 -43.65
C SER A 192 -14.32 -57.85 -43.95
N HIS A 193 -14.64 -57.56 -45.22
CA HIS A 193 -15.98 -57.18 -45.66
C HIS A 193 -17.01 -58.32 -45.58
N ILE A 194 -16.57 -59.58 -45.58
CA ILE A 194 -17.43 -60.76 -45.44
C ILE A 194 -17.84 -60.94 -43.98
N ILE A 195 -16.96 -60.59 -43.04
CA ILE A 195 -17.16 -60.75 -41.60
C ILE A 195 -17.90 -59.53 -40.98
N ALA A 196 -17.76 -58.35 -41.59
CA ALA A 196 -18.40 -57.12 -41.14
C ALA A 196 -19.88 -56.95 -41.56
N ARG A 197 -20.45 -57.94 -42.27
CA ARG A 197 -21.85 -57.96 -42.73
C ARG A 197 -22.70 -58.86 -41.85
#